data_AF-A0A1D2R922-F1
#
_entry.id   AF-A0A1D2R922-F1
#
_cell.length_a   1.000
_cell.length_b   1.000
_cell.length_c   1.000
_cell.angle_alpha   90.00
_cell.angle_beta   90.00
_cell.angle_gamma   90.00
#
_symmetry.space_group_name_H-M   'P 1'
#
loop_
_entity.id
_entity.type
_entity.pdbx_description
1 polymer ?
#
loop_
_entity_poly.entity_id
_entity_poly.type
_entity_poly.pdbx_seq_one_letter_code
_entity_poly.pdbx_strand_id
1 'polypeptide(L)' 'MSIQSKIIFSLKEMIRILRLTRKPKKTEYADVAKITGLGIIVIGFIGFVVFLISQVIRRGGL' A
#
# COMPACT_ATOMS: atom_id res chain seq x y z
N MET A 1 -28.53 24.99 9.90
CA MET A 1 -27.57 24.12 10.64
C MET A 1 -26.16 24.54 10.25
N SER A 2 -25.33 24.93 11.22
CA SER A 2 -23.99 25.48 10.94
C SER A 2 -23.01 24.39 10.48
N ILE A 3 -22.08 24.75 9.59
CA ILE A 3 -21.08 23.83 9.03
C ILE A 3 -20.20 23.19 10.12
N GLN A 4 -20.02 23.87 11.25
CA GLN A 4 -19.24 23.36 12.37
C GLN A 4 -19.84 22.09 13.00
N SER A 5 -21.17 21.97 13.07
CA SER A 5 -21.79 20.76 13.63
C SER A 5 -21.70 19.55 12.70
N LYS A 6 -21.68 19.76 11.37
CA LYS A 6 -21.49 18.68 10.39
C LYS A 6 -20.11 18.01 10.54
N ILE A 7 -19.05 18.79 10.70
CA ILE A 7 -17.68 18.26 10.81
C ILE A 7 -17.50 17.45 12.10
N ILE A 8 -17.93 18.00 13.23
CA ILE A 8 -17.84 17.32 14.53
C ILE A 8 -18.64 16.00 14.51
N PHE A 9 -19.81 16.01 13.87
CA PHE A 9 -20.62 14.81 13.69
C PHE A 9 -19.92 13.75 12.85
N SER A 10 -19.37 14.12 11.67
CA SER A 10 -18.64 13.20 10.79
C SER A 10 -17.40 12.58 11.47
N LEU A 11 -16.63 13.37 12.22
CA LEU A 11 -15.47 12.87 12.96
C LEU A 11 -15.88 11.87 14.04
N LYS A 12 -16.98 12.15 14.75
CA LYS A 12 -17.50 11.24 15.79
C LYS A 12 -17.97 9.91 15.20
N GLU A 13 -18.59 9.92 14.02
CA GLU A 13 -18.96 8.70 13.30
C GLU A 13 -17.73 7.92 12.81
N MET A 14 -16.73 8.59 12.25
CA MET A 14 -15.47 7.95 11.83
C MET A 14 -14.78 7.22 12.99
N ILE A 15 -14.73 7.84 14.16
CA ILE A 15 -14.16 7.20 15.37
C ILE A 15 -14.96 5.96 15.77
N ARG A 16 -16.30 6.00 15.67
CA ARG A 16 -17.15 4.83 15.96
C ARG A 16 -16.89 3.68 14.98
N ILE A 17 -16.72 4.00 13.70
CA ILE A 17 -16.40 3.01 12.66
C ILE A 17 -15.03 2.39 12.92
N LEU A 18 -14.01 3.19 13.23
CA LEU A 18 -12.66 2.69 13.55
C LEU A 18 -12.63 1.81 14.80
N ARG A 19 -13.57 2.00 15.74
CA ARG A 19 -13.74 1.13 16.91
C ARG A 19 -14.54 -0.14 16.61
N LEU A 20 -15.40 -0.11 15.58
CA LEU A 20 -16.21 -1.24 15.15
C LEU A 20 -15.40 -2.22 14.28
N THR A 21 -14.38 -1.74 13.57
CA THR A 21 -13.53 -2.60 12.74
C THR A 21 -12.64 -3.51 13.59
N ARG A 22 -12.47 -4.76 13.12
CA ARG A 22 -11.60 -5.73 13.77
C ARG A 22 -10.14 -5.37 13.54
N LYS A 23 -9.39 -5.15 14.62
CA LYS A 23 -7.93 -5.01 14.56
C LYS A 23 -7.32 -6.34 14.10
N PRO A 24 -6.44 -6.36 13.07
CA PRO A 24 -5.85 -7.59 12.58
C PRO A 24 -4.98 -8.25 13.66
N LYS A 25 -5.03 -9.59 13.73
CA LYS A 25 -4.12 -10.34 14.60
C LYS A 25 -2.71 -10.27 14.01
N LYS A 26 -1.66 -10.32 14.86
CA LYS A 26 -0.26 -10.27 14.41
C LYS A 26 0.06 -11.36 13.36
N THR A 27 -0.56 -12.53 13.46
CA THR A 27 -0.39 -13.63 12.51
C THR A 27 -0.97 -13.30 11.14
N GLU A 28 -2.23 -12.87 11.09
CA GLU A 28 -2.90 -12.47 9.84
C GLU A 28 -2.16 -11.32 9.14
N TYR A 29 -1.70 -10.34 9.92
CA TYR A 29 -0.89 -9.25 9.38
C TYR A 29 0.43 -9.76 8.77
N ALA A 30 1.13 -10.65 9.48
CA ALA A 30 2.40 -11.20 9.00
C ALA A 30 2.22 -12.03 7.72
N ASP A 31 1.14 -12.79 7.60
CA ASP A 31 0.88 -13.61 6.42
C ASP A 31 0.59 -12.74 5.19
N VAL A 32 -0.25 -11.70 5.34
CA VAL A 32 -0.51 -10.72 4.28
C VAL A 32 0.76 -9.94 3.92
N ALA A 33 1.56 -9.55 4.92
CA ALA A 33 2.81 -8.84 4.70
C ALA A 33 3.84 -9.68 3.92
N LYS A 34 3.95 -10.98 4.20
CA LYS A 34 4.82 -11.91 3.46
C LYS A 34 4.41 -12.01 2.00
N ILE A 35 3.12 -12.23 1.72
CA ILE A 35 2.60 -12.37 0.36
C ILE A 35 2.80 -11.06 -0.42
N THR A 36 2.46 -9.93 0.19
CA THR A 36 2.64 -8.61 -0.41
C THR A 36 4.11 -8.30 -0.66
N GLY A 37 4.98 -8.59 0.31
CA GLY A 37 6.42 -8.41 0.18
C GLY A 37 7.01 -9.24 -0.95
N LEU A 38 6.56 -10.48 -1.11
CA LEU A 38 6.97 -11.36 -2.20
C LEU A 38 6.51 -10.81 -3.57
N GLY A 39 5.29 -10.27 -3.65
CA GLY A 39 4.80 -9.58 -4.85
C GLY A 39 5.62 -8.35 -5.22
N ILE A 40 5.99 -7.51 -4.25
CA ILE A 40 6.84 -6.32 -4.47
C ILE A 40 8.20 -6.73 -5.02
N ILE A 41 8.83 -7.78 -4.47
CA ILE A 41 10.12 -8.27 -4.94
C ILE A 41 10.02 -8.74 -6.39
N VAL A 42 9.00 -9.54 -6.72
CA VAL A 42 8.81 -10.06 -8.09
C VAL A 42 8.60 -8.93 -9.09
N ILE A 43 7.69 -7.99 -8.81
CA ILE A 43 7.40 -6.87 -9.71
C ILE A 43 8.62 -5.94 -9.82
N GLY A 44 9.29 -5.65 -8.70
CA GLY A 44 10.50 -4.84 -8.67
C GLY A 44 11.65 -5.48 -9.45
N PHE A 45 11.81 -6.80 -9.36
CA PHE A 45 12.82 -7.53 -10.12
C PHE A 45 12.55 -7.50 -11.63
N ILE A 46 11.30 -7.70 -12.04
CA ILE A 46 10.93 -7.58 -13.46
C ILE A 46 11.23 -6.18 -13.99
N GLY A 47 10.83 -5.13 -13.26
CA GLY A 47 11.15 -3.74 -13.62
C GLY A 47 12.66 -3.47 -13.65
N PHE A 48 13.40 -4.04 -12.70
CA PHE A 48 14.87 -3.93 -12.65
C PHE A 48 15.54 -4.61 -13.84
N VAL A 49 15.10 -5.80 -14.24
CA VAL A 49 15.62 -6.50 -15.42
C VAL A 49 15.36 -5.68 -16.69
N VAL A 50 14.14 -5.13 -16.86
CA VAL A 50 13.82 -4.25 -17.99
C VAL A 50 14.71 -3.00 -17.99
N PHE A 51 14.95 -2.40 -16.82
CA PHE A 51 15.85 -1.26 -16.69
C PHE A 51 17.30 -1.61 -17.07
N LEU A 52 17.83 -2.74 -16.58
CA LEU A 52 19.17 -3.20 -16.92
C LEU A 52 19.32 -3.43 -18.43
N ILE A 53 18.34 -4.09 -19.06
CA ILE A 53 18.33 -4.29 -20.51
C ILE A 53 18.29 -2.94 -21.25
N SER A 54 17.43 -2.01 -20.82
CA SER A 54 17.37 -0.65 -21.39
C SER A 54 18.70 0.09 -21.24
N GLN A 55 19.37 -0.06 -20.11
CA GLN A 55 20.66 0.57 -19.84
C GLN A 55 21.78 -0.04 -20.70
N VAL A 56 21.81 -1.37 -20.84
CA VAL A 56 22.78 -2.08 -21.68
C VAL A 56 22.58 -1.73 -23.15
N ILE A 57 21.35 -1.70 -23.66
CA ILE A 57 21.06 -1.27 -25.03
C ILE A 57 21.53 0.17 -25.24
N ARG A 58 21.19 1.08 -24.32
CA ARG A 58 21.60 2.49 -24.39
C ARG A 58 23.11 2.70 -24.32
N ARG A 59 23.84 1.80 -23.66
CA ARG A 59 25.30 1.89 -23.47
C ARG A 59 26.08 1.08 -24.51
N GLY A 60 25.46 0.10 -25.18
CA GLY A 60 26.09 -0.90 -26.05
C GLY A 60 25.86 -0.74 -27.55
N GLY A 61 25.00 0.18 -28.01
CA GLY A 61 24.91 0.59 -29.42
C GLY A 61 23.87 1.69 -29.62
N LEU A 62 24.14 2.83 -30.27
CA LEU A 62 25.29 3.30 -31.06
C LEU A 62 25.92 4.54 -30.42
#